data_AF-A0A9P8JZH8-F1
#
_entry.id   AF-A0A9P8JZH8-F1
#
_cell.length_a   1.000
_cell.length_b   1.000
_cell.length_c   1.000
_cell.angle_alpha   90.00
_cell.angle_beta   90.00
_cell.angle_gamma   90.00
#
_symmetry.space_group_name_H-M   'P 1'
#
loop_
_entity.id
_entity.type
_entity.pdbx_description
1 polymer ?
#
loop_
_entity_poly.entity_id
_entity_poly.type
_entity_poly.pdbx_seq_one_letter_code
_entity_poly.pdbx_strand_id
1 'polypeptide(L)'
;MLLLEPLHCTAEEMMQQGARNPTAVQNYLACLSRGWLGQALIERYSYTEVPSTLAGTIQTNLNIDGRRVEWLKPIQEEIKADLRDLLKRGYTEELVVERDIYAKAMELHLDDPGRELLRGLVEMIDRGLEEMPKIYVTVKNAPGEEVAPVIEVRSCGVEDAITRLSQKVLDESVVGLDIKKSGRDFHVTYQVDDAEPALALVEEIKEWH
;
A
#
# COMPACT_ATOMS: atom_id res chain seq x y z
N MET A 1 -7.96 8.27 -7.25
CA MET A 1 -8.20 6.85 -6.92
C MET A 1 -7.79 6.71 -5.48
N LEU A 2 -8.73 6.39 -4.59
CA LEU A 2 -8.39 6.14 -3.19
C LEU A 2 -7.90 4.69 -3.08
N LEU A 3 -6.81 4.41 -2.37
CA LEU A 3 -6.22 3.07 -2.23
C LEU A 3 -7.13 2.10 -1.45
N LEU A 4 -8.00 2.68 -0.62
CA LEU A 4 -9.09 1.98 0.07
C LEU A 4 -10.40 2.02 -0.74
N GLU A 5 -10.38 2.53 -1.97
CA GLU A 5 -11.31 2.00 -2.97
C GLU A 5 -10.89 0.56 -3.23
N PRO A 6 -11.83 -0.40 -3.35
CA PRO A 6 -11.50 -1.66 -3.98
C PRO A 6 -10.87 -1.30 -5.32
N LEU A 7 -9.56 -1.55 -5.48
CA LEU A 7 -8.78 -1.30 -6.69
C LEU A 7 -9.33 -2.03 -7.94
N HIS A 8 -10.49 -2.69 -7.79
CA HIS A 8 -11.12 -3.57 -8.75
C HIS A 8 -12.63 -3.35 -8.86
N CYS A 9 -13.23 -2.31 -8.25
CA CYS A 9 -14.65 -2.01 -8.51
C CYS A 9 -14.78 -0.96 -9.62
N THR A 10 -15.45 -1.35 -10.70
CA THR A 10 -15.91 -0.45 -11.76
C THR A 10 -16.92 0.57 -11.19
N ALA A 11 -17.08 1.71 -11.86
CA ALA A 11 -18.11 2.69 -11.53
C ALA A 11 -19.51 2.05 -11.49
N GLU A 12 -19.74 1.02 -12.31
CA GLU A 12 -20.98 0.25 -12.36
C GLU A 12 -21.17 -0.64 -11.11
N GLU A 13 -20.11 -1.27 -10.61
CA GLU A 13 -20.15 -2.00 -9.33
C GLU A 13 -20.35 -1.07 -8.13
N MET A 14 -19.77 0.15 -8.16
CA MET A 14 -20.08 1.17 -7.16
C MET A 14 -21.55 1.59 -7.18
N MET A 15 -22.14 1.72 -8.38
CA MET A 15 -23.57 2.03 -8.54
C MET A 15 -24.46 0.86 -8.10
N GLN A 16 -24.08 -0.39 -8.38
CA GLN A 16 -24.83 -1.59 -7.97
C GLN A 16 -24.74 -1.87 -6.46
N GLN A 17 -23.57 -1.66 -5.85
CA GLN A 17 -23.41 -1.71 -4.39
C GLN A 17 -24.20 -0.59 -3.72
N GLY A 18 -24.12 0.62 -4.30
CA GLY A 18 -24.90 1.78 -3.87
C GLY A 18 -26.42 1.62 -3.98
N ALA A 19 -26.91 0.77 -4.89
CA ALA A 19 -28.33 0.47 -5.02
C ALA A 19 -28.93 -0.20 -3.78
N ARG A 20 -28.12 -0.84 -2.94
CA ARG A 20 -28.56 -1.46 -1.67
C ARG A 20 -28.73 -0.44 -0.55
N ASN A 21 -27.98 0.66 -0.59
CA ASN A 21 -28.09 1.76 0.36
C ASN A 21 -27.92 3.13 -0.34
N PRO A 22 -28.96 3.63 -1.03
CA PRO A 22 -28.90 4.90 -1.76
C PRO A 22 -28.57 6.10 -0.87
N THR A 23 -28.95 6.04 0.41
CA THR A 23 -28.65 7.09 1.40
C THR A 23 -27.14 7.19 1.63
N ALA A 24 -26.44 6.07 1.81
CA ALA A 24 -24.98 6.06 1.97
C ALA A 24 -24.26 6.64 0.75
N VAL A 25 -24.76 6.37 -0.47
CA VAL A 25 -24.22 6.97 -1.70
C VAL A 25 -24.41 8.48 -1.73
N GLN A 26 -25.60 8.96 -1.38
CA GLN A 26 -25.88 10.39 -1.32
C GLN A 26 -24.99 11.09 -0.28
N ASN A 27 -24.83 10.47 0.89
CA ASN A 27 -23.94 10.97 1.94
C ASN A 27 -22.48 10.98 1.49
N TYR A 28 -22.01 9.92 0.83
CA TYR A 28 -20.66 9.85 0.25
C TYR A 28 -20.40 11.00 -0.71
N LEU A 29 -21.28 11.20 -1.70
CA LEU A 29 -21.17 12.28 -2.68
C LEU A 29 -21.26 13.66 -2.01
N ALA A 30 -22.14 13.83 -1.03
CA ALA A 30 -22.25 15.07 -0.26
C ALA A 30 -20.97 15.38 0.52
N CYS A 31 -20.36 14.36 1.16
CA CYS A 31 -19.09 14.51 1.88
C CYS A 31 -17.96 14.89 0.91
N LEU A 32 -17.84 14.21 -0.23
CA LEU A 32 -16.86 14.56 -1.26
C LEU A 32 -17.03 16.00 -1.76
N SER A 33 -18.26 16.45 -1.98
CA SER A 33 -18.54 17.83 -2.43
C SER A 33 -18.09 18.89 -1.42
N ARG A 34 -17.99 18.53 -0.14
CA ARG A 34 -17.51 19.37 0.96
C ARG A 34 -16.00 19.22 1.21
N GLY A 35 -15.34 18.30 0.52
CA GLY A 35 -13.94 17.93 0.77
C GLY A 35 -13.74 17.06 2.02
N TRP A 36 -14.82 16.54 2.60
CA TRP A 36 -14.78 15.68 3.80
C TRP A 36 -14.44 14.24 3.42
N LEU A 37 -13.16 14.02 3.10
CA LEU A 37 -12.65 12.74 2.65
C LEU A 37 -12.76 11.64 3.72
N GLY A 38 -12.52 11.96 4.98
CA GLY A 38 -12.60 11.02 6.09
C GLY A 38 -14.02 10.49 6.29
N GLN A 39 -15.00 11.39 6.32
CA GLN A 39 -16.40 10.96 6.39
C GLN A 39 -16.83 10.22 5.12
N ALA A 40 -16.37 10.65 3.94
CA ALA A 40 -16.67 9.93 2.70
C ALA A 40 -16.19 8.46 2.74
N LEU A 41 -14.99 8.19 3.27
CA LEU A 41 -14.51 6.80 3.45
C LEU A 41 -15.45 5.98 4.34
N ILE A 42 -15.98 6.56 5.42
CA ILE A 42 -16.92 5.90 6.33
C ILE A 42 -18.24 5.58 5.62
N GLU A 43 -18.82 6.55 4.91
CA GLU A 43 -20.09 6.37 4.19
C GLU A 43 -19.97 5.28 3.12
N ARG A 44 -18.82 5.19 2.44
CA ARG A 44 -18.57 4.15 1.42
C ARG A 44 -18.65 2.74 2.00
N TYR A 45 -18.02 2.51 3.15
CA TYR A 45 -18.01 1.20 3.81
C TYR A 45 -19.41 0.75 4.28
N SER A 46 -20.40 1.65 4.27
CA SER A 46 -21.79 1.35 4.59
C SER A 46 -22.68 1.00 3.39
N TYR A 47 -22.13 0.94 2.16
CA TYR A 47 -22.89 0.65 0.94
C TYR A 47 -23.57 -0.73 0.97
N THR A 48 -22.93 -1.72 1.58
CA THR A 48 -23.42 -3.10 1.62
C THR A 48 -24.32 -3.40 2.82
N GLU A 49 -24.50 -2.44 3.73
CA GLU A 49 -25.26 -2.62 4.97
C GLU A 49 -26.75 -2.29 4.76
N VAL A 50 -27.61 -3.26 5.06
CA VAL A 50 -29.06 -3.03 5.16
C VAL A 50 -29.31 -2.49 6.58
N PRO A 51 -29.91 -1.29 6.74
CA PRO A 51 -29.86 -0.58 8.00
C PRO A 51 -30.72 -1.28 9.06
N SER A 52 -30.08 -1.97 10.01
CA SER A 52 -30.67 -2.31 11.31
C SER A 52 -30.10 -1.43 12.46
N THR A 53 -29.20 -0.50 12.11
CA THR A 53 -28.61 0.64 12.87
C THR A 53 -27.60 0.37 14.01
N LEU A 54 -26.40 0.94 13.84
CA LEU A 54 -25.77 1.94 14.72
C LEU A 54 -24.81 2.74 13.79
N ALA A 55 -24.98 4.06 13.63
CA ALA A 55 -24.19 4.83 12.66
C ALA A 55 -22.67 4.61 12.90
N GLY A 56 -21.98 4.02 11.93
CA GLY A 56 -20.55 3.69 12.05
C GLY A 56 -20.18 2.22 12.28
N THR A 57 -21.11 1.25 12.14
CA THR A 57 -20.80 -0.19 12.25
C THR A 57 -21.26 -1.00 11.02
N ILE A 58 -20.53 -2.07 10.67
CA ILE A 58 -20.84 -3.04 9.60
C ILE A 58 -21.13 -4.43 10.18
N GLN A 59 -22.06 -5.18 9.57
CA GLN A 59 -22.35 -6.57 9.91
C GLN A 59 -21.43 -7.50 9.12
N THR A 60 -20.58 -8.25 9.83
CA THR A 60 -19.68 -9.22 9.20
C THR A 60 -19.89 -10.63 9.75
N ASN A 61 -19.43 -11.62 8.99
CA ASN A 61 -19.54 -13.04 9.35
C ASN A 61 -18.14 -13.58 9.65
N LEU A 62 -17.95 -14.25 10.78
CA LEU A 62 -16.71 -14.98 11.09
C LEU A 62 -17.02 -16.45 11.40
N ASN A 63 -16.12 -17.35 11.03
CA ASN A 63 -16.16 -18.74 11.47
C ASN A 63 -15.28 -18.91 12.72
N ILE A 64 -15.90 -19.31 13.84
CA ILE A 64 -15.22 -19.64 15.10
C ILE A 64 -15.57 -21.09 15.43
N ASP A 65 -14.56 -21.94 15.57
CA ASP A 65 -14.72 -23.37 15.91
C ASP A 65 -15.76 -24.10 15.02
N GLY A 66 -15.76 -23.79 13.72
CA GLY A 66 -16.69 -24.39 12.75
C GLY A 66 -18.13 -23.86 12.82
N ARG A 67 -18.42 -22.85 13.65
CA ARG A 67 -19.71 -22.15 13.70
C ARG A 67 -19.61 -20.77 13.06
N ARG A 68 -20.58 -20.44 12.21
CA ARG A 68 -20.73 -19.10 11.64
C ARG A 68 -21.38 -18.19 12.68
N VAL A 69 -20.71 -17.11 13.03
CA VAL A 69 -21.18 -16.09 13.98
C VAL A 69 -21.33 -14.77 13.24
N GLU A 70 -22.48 -14.13 13.41
CA GLU A 70 -22.74 -12.77 12.94
C GLU A 70 -22.40 -11.76 14.04
N TRP A 71 -21.59 -10.75 13.71
CA TRP A 71 -21.17 -9.70 14.64
C TRP A 71 -21.26 -8.30 14.00
N LEU A 72 -21.18 -7.26 14.82
CA LEU A 72 -21.05 -5.86 14.36
C LEU A 72 -19.63 -5.37 14.65
N LYS A 73 -18.96 -4.80 13.65
CA LYS A 73 -17.61 -4.21 13.76
C LYS A 73 -17.66 -2.72 13.43
N PRO A 74 -16.95 -1.83 14.16
CA PRO A 74 -16.84 -0.43 13.79
C PRO A 74 -16.22 -0.26 12.39
N ILE A 75 -16.84 0.57 11.54
CA ILE A 75 -16.40 0.80 10.15
C ILE A 75 -14.95 1.25 10.10
N GLN A 76 -14.56 2.18 10.98
CA GLN A 76 -13.18 2.66 11.05
C GLN A 76 -12.17 1.53 11.30
N GLU A 77 -12.55 0.51 12.09
CA GLU A 77 -11.68 -0.64 12.36
C GLU A 77 -11.65 -1.65 11.19
N GLU A 78 -12.64 -1.63 10.32
CA GLU A 78 -12.58 -2.35 9.03
C GLU A 78 -11.64 -1.64 8.07
N ILE A 79 -11.81 -0.32 7.88
CA ILE A 79 -10.95 0.50 7.04
C ILE A 79 -9.47 0.35 7.44
N LYS A 80 -9.18 0.41 8.75
CA LYS A 80 -7.83 0.16 9.27
C LYS A 80 -7.38 -1.28 9.08
N ALA A 81 -8.27 -2.27 9.16
CA ALA A 81 -7.90 -3.67 8.92
C ALA A 81 -7.52 -3.91 7.46
N ASP A 82 -8.29 -3.35 6.52
CA ASP A 82 -7.98 -3.41 5.09
C ASP A 82 -6.64 -2.75 4.78
N LEU A 83 -6.38 -1.58 5.37
CA LEU A 83 -5.07 -0.94 5.25
C LEU A 83 -3.95 -1.81 5.82
N ARG A 84 -4.15 -2.47 6.97
CA ARG A 84 -3.17 -3.43 7.51
C ARG A 84 -2.90 -4.57 6.54
N ASP A 85 -3.93 -5.09 5.89
CA ASP A 85 -3.78 -6.19 4.94
C ASP A 85 -3.12 -5.74 3.63
N LEU A 86 -3.33 -4.50 3.20
CA LEU A 86 -2.61 -3.88 2.10
C LEU A 86 -1.12 -3.70 2.44
N LEU A 87 -0.80 -3.15 3.61
CA LEU A 87 0.57 -2.95 4.06
C LEU A 87 1.35 -4.27 4.18
N LYS A 88 0.67 -5.39 4.49
CA LYS A 88 1.29 -6.73 4.48
C LYS A 88 1.71 -7.19 3.08
N ARG A 89 1.09 -6.68 2.01
CA ARG A 89 1.39 -7.07 0.63
C ARG A 89 2.68 -6.41 0.10
N GLY A 90 3.17 -5.38 0.78
CA GLY A 90 4.39 -4.66 0.40
C GLY A 90 4.14 -3.18 0.15
N TYR A 91 5.18 -2.49 -0.29
CA TYR A 91 5.09 -1.09 -0.71
C TYR A 91 4.23 -0.99 -1.96
N THR A 92 3.52 0.12 -2.13
CA THR A 92 2.95 0.51 -3.42
C THR A 92 3.09 2.03 -3.52
N GLU A 93 3.42 2.56 -4.70
CA GLU A 93 3.52 4.03 -4.88
C GLU A 93 2.20 4.70 -4.53
N GLU A 94 1.10 4.00 -4.79
CA GLU A 94 -0.23 4.43 -4.44
C GLU A 94 -0.36 4.69 -2.93
N LEU A 95 0.33 3.95 -2.03
CA LEU A 95 0.25 4.19 -0.58
C LEU A 95 0.80 5.56 -0.19
N VAL A 96 1.87 5.99 -0.84
CA VAL A 96 2.46 7.31 -0.60
C VAL A 96 1.55 8.40 -1.12
N VAL A 97 1.03 8.23 -2.34
CA VAL A 97 0.07 9.18 -2.93
C VAL A 97 -1.17 9.31 -2.06
N GLU A 98 -1.72 8.18 -1.59
CA GLU A 98 -2.90 8.13 -0.75
C GLU A 98 -2.68 8.84 0.59
N ARG A 99 -1.55 8.54 1.23
CA ARG A 99 -1.14 9.17 2.47
C ARG A 99 -1.08 10.69 2.33
N ASP A 100 -0.53 11.19 1.24
CA ASP A 100 -0.44 12.63 0.98
C ASP A 100 -1.81 13.26 0.69
N ILE A 101 -2.69 12.56 -0.01
CA ILE A 101 -4.09 12.98 -0.19
C ILE A 101 -4.79 13.10 1.17
N TYR A 102 -4.65 12.10 2.05
CA TYR A 102 -5.23 12.13 3.39
C TYR A 102 -4.67 13.26 4.24
N ALA A 103 -3.35 13.43 4.26
CA ALA A 103 -2.68 14.53 4.95
C ALA A 103 -3.20 15.88 4.44
N LYS A 104 -3.31 16.04 3.12
CA LYS A 104 -3.79 17.29 2.52
C LYS A 104 -5.25 17.58 2.84
N ALA A 105 -6.11 16.57 2.81
CA ALA A 105 -7.51 16.71 3.19
C ALA A 105 -7.65 17.17 4.65
N MET A 106 -6.84 16.63 5.56
CA MET A 106 -6.85 17.04 6.97
C MET A 106 -6.33 18.47 7.22
N GLU A 107 -5.47 18.99 6.35
CA GLU A 107 -5.01 20.38 6.38
C GLU A 107 -6.11 21.35 5.91
N LEU A 108 -6.81 20.98 4.85
CA LEU A 108 -7.79 21.85 4.18
C LEU A 108 -9.16 21.82 4.86
N HIS A 109 -9.57 20.68 5.41
CA HIS A 109 -10.92 20.42 5.93
C HIS A 109 -10.87 20.05 7.41
N LEU A 110 -10.72 21.07 8.26
CA LEU A 110 -10.63 20.91 9.71
C LEU A 110 -11.94 20.42 10.36
N ASP A 111 -13.06 20.61 9.66
CA ASP A 111 -14.43 20.28 10.08
C ASP A 111 -14.90 18.91 9.57
N ASP A 112 -14.05 18.16 8.85
CA ASP A 112 -14.37 16.80 8.41
C ASP A 112 -14.65 15.89 9.63
N PRO A 113 -15.87 15.34 9.78
CA PRO A 113 -16.19 14.46 10.91
C PRO A 113 -15.33 13.19 10.97
N GLY A 114 -14.81 12.73 9.82
CA GLY A 114 -13.91 11.59 9.72
C GLY A 114 -12.43 11.96 9.75
N ARG A 115 -12.06 13.20 10.11
CA ARG A 115 -10.66 13.66 10.16
C ARG A 115 -9.76 12.78 11.04
N GLU A 116 -10.29 12.28 12.16
CA GLU A 116 -9.51 11.43 13.07
C GLU A 116 -9.24 10.04 12.48
N LEU A 117 -10.15 9.54 11.62
CA LEU A 117 -9.86 8.35 10.83
C LEU A 117 -8.68 8.63 9.88
N LEU A 118 -8.69 9.74 9.15
CA LEU A 118 -7.60 10.10 8.24
C LEU A 118 -6.25 10.20 8.97
N ARG A 119 -6.24 10.78 10.18
CA ARG A 119 -5.03 10.84 11.02
C ARG A 119 -4.51 9.44 11.32
N GLY A 120 -5.39 8.56 11.79
CA GLY A 120 -5.01 7.18 12.08
C GLY A 120 -4.51 6.44 10.84
N LEU A 121 -5.11 6.67 9.66
CA LEU A 121 -4.66 6.06 8.41
C LEU A 121 -3.27 6.58 7.99
N VAL A 122 -3.01 7.89 8.08
CA VAL A 122 -1.68 8.46 7.80
C VAL A 122 -0.63 7.88 8.73
N GLU A 123 -0.89 7.84 10.04
CA GLU A 123 0.04 7.25 11.01
C GLU A 123 0.32 5.77 10.76
N MET A 124 -0.70 5.02 10.30
CA MET A 124 -0.55 3.62 9.93
C MET A 124 0.26 3.43 8.65
N ILE A 125 0.06 4.28 7.64
CA ILE A 125 0.86 4.25 6.41
C ILE A 125 2.30 4.62 6.72
N ASP A 126 2.54 5.73 7.43
CA ASP A 126 3.88 6.19 7.79
C ASP A 126 4.65 5.10 8.55
N ARG A 127 4.02 4.51 9.58
CA ARG A 127 4.61 3.38 10.31
C ARG A 127 4.82 2.16 9.43
N GLY A 128 3.84 1.81 8.60
CA GLY A 128 3.93 0.67 7.70
C GLY A 128 5.11 0.80 6.74
N LEU A 129 5.30 1.98 6.15
CA LEU A 129 6.42 2.30 5.28
C LEU A 129 7.76 2.27 6.03
N GLU A 130 7.82 2.78 7.26
CA GLU A 130 9.02 2.67 8.11
C GLU A 130 9.33 1.22 8.51
N GLU A 131 8.30 0.39 8.65
CA GLU A 131 8.42 -1.01 9.06
C GLU A 131 8.81 -1.96 7.92
N MET A 132 8.65 -1.52 6.67
CA MET A 132 8.92 -2.33 5.48
C MET A 132 10.40 -2.76 5.37
N PRO A 133 10.67 -4.00 4.91
CA PRO A 133 12.00 -4.44 4.55
C PRO A 133 12.65 -3.51 3.52
N LYS A 134 13.87 -3.07 3.78
CA LYS A 134 14.66 -2.34 2.79
C LYS A 134 15.50 -3.30 1.97
N ILE A 135 15.68 -2.99 0.68
CA ILE A 135 16.54 -3.76 -0.21
C ILE A 135 17.70 -2.86 -0.61
N TYR A 136 18.89 -3.24 -0.16
CA TYR A 136 20.12 -2.57 -0.49
C TYR A 136 20.83 -3.34 -1.60
N VAL A 137 21.09 -2.66 -2.72
CA VAL A 137 21.78 -3.25 -3.86
C VAL A 137 23.20 -2.70 -3.93
N THR A 138 24.15 -3.61 -4.10
CA THR A 138 25.57 -3.32 -4.34
C THR A 138 25.97 -3.94 -5.67
N VAL A 139 26.59 -3.17 -6.56
CA VAL A 139 27.11 -3.67 -7.83
C VAL A 139 28.64 -3.66 -7.81
N LYS A 140 29.25 -4.78 -8.19
CA LYS A 140 30.70 -4.99 -8.22
C LYS A 140 31.16 -5.41 -9.60
N ASN A 141 32.28 -4.86 -10.06
CA ASN A 141 32.96 -5.24 -11.30
C ASN A 141 34.09 -6.26 -11.04
N ALA A 142 34.57 -6.36 -9.80
CA ALA A 142 35.54 -7.34 -9.34
C ALA A 142 35.27 -7.73 -7.88
N PRO A 143 35.78 -8.89 -7.41
CA PRO A 143 35.63 -9.27 -6.00
C PRO A 143 36.19 -8.20 -5.06
N GLY A 144 35.30 -7.48 -4.38
CA GLY A 144 35.66 -6.45 -3.40
C GLY A 144 35.74 -5.02 -3.93
N GLU A 145 35.50 -4.79 -5.22
CA GLU A 145 35.48 -3.45 -5.83
C GLU A 145 34.03 -3.04 -6.14
N GLU A 146 33.54 -2.05 -5.39
CA GLU A 146 32.19 -1.49 -5.58
C GLU A 146 32.23 -0.41 -6.66
N VAL A 147 31.32 -0.50 -7.61
CA VAL A 147 31.25 0.43 -8.76
C VAL A 147 30.50 1.72 -8.40
N ALA A 148 29.62 1.64 -7.39
CA ALA A 148 28.82 2.75 -6.90
C ALA A 148 28.45 2.56 -5.43
N PRO A 149 28.00 3.62 -4.72
CA PRO A 149 27.44 3.50 -3.39
C PRO A 149 26.25 2.54 -3.35
N VAL A 150 26.01 1.95 -2.17
CA VAL A 150 24.85 1.08 -1.91
C VAL A 150 23.55 1.82 -2.25
N ILE A 151 22.70 1.18 -3.07
CA ILE A 151 21.44 1.74 -3.56
C ILE A 151 20.30 1.14 -2.75
N GLU A 152 19.51 1.96 -2.05
CA GLU A 152 18.27 1.49 -1.38
C GLU A 152 17.11 1.44 -2.38
N VAL A 153 16.65 0.28 -2.81
CA VAL A 153 15.55 0.18 -3.76
C VAL A 153 14.20 0.29 -3.04
N ARG A 154 13.32 1.19 -3.50
CA ARG A 154 11.91 1.20 -3.10
C ARG A 154 11.18 0.11 -3.87
N SER A 155 10.83 -0.95 -3.18
CA SER A 155 10.33 -2.17 -3.81
C SER A 155 8.89 -2.43 -3.42
N CYS A 156 8.04 -2.72 -4.40
CA CYS A 156 6.63 -3.12 -4.25
C CYS A 156 6.41 -4.48 -3.53
N GLY A 157 7.45 -5.02 -2.91
CA GLY A 157 7.51 -6.33 -2.31
C GLY A 157 8.86 -6.95 -2.60
N VAL A 158 9.50 -7.51 -1.56
CA VAL A 158 10.85 -8.08 -1.67
C VAL A 158 10.96 -9.12 -2.79
N GLU A 159 9.91 -9.92 -2.99
CA GLU A 159 9.85 -10.93 -4.04
C GLU A 159 9.82 -10.32 -5.45
N ASP A 160 9.08 -9.23 -5.66
CA ASP A 160 9.01 -8.55 -6.96
C ASP A 160 10.32 -7.86 -7.29
N ALA A 161 10.94 -7.19 -6.31
CA ALA A 161 12.26 -6.63 -6.51
C ALA A 161 13.28 -7.73 -6.79
N ILE A 162 13.34 -8.80 -5.99
CA ILE A 162 14.26 -9.92 -6.24
C ILE A 162 13.99 -10.57 -7.60
N THR A 163 12.73 -10.71 -8.02
CA THR A 163 12.37 -11.25 -9.34
C THR A 163 12.86 -10.34 -10.46
N ARG A 164 12.58 -9.03 -10.40
CA ARG A 164 13.04 -8.04 -11.39
C ARG A 164 14.57 -7.99 -11.44
N LEU A 165 15.20 -8.04 -10.27
CA LEU A 165 16.63 -8.15 -10.07
C LEU A 165 17.20 -9.45 -10.69
N SER A 166 16.54 -10.59 -10.49
CA SER A 166 16.97 -11.89 -11.01
C SER A 166 16.78 -12.01 -12.52
N GLN A 167 15.69 -11.45 -13.07
CA GLN A 167 15.46 -11.38 -14.51
C GLN A 167 16.61 -10.62 -15.20
N LYS A 168 17.08 -9.52 -14.58
CA LYS A 168 18.22 -8.75 -15.07
C LYS A 168 19.54 -9.51 -15.06
N VAL A 169 19.76 -10.41 -14.08
CA VAL A 169 20.91 -11.34 -14.10
C VAL A 169 20.89 -12.24 -15.33
N LEU A 170 19.70 -12.66 -15.75
CA LEU A 170 19.55 -13.56 -16.90
C LEU A 170 19.76 -12.83 -18.23
N ASP A 171 19.48 -11.53 -18.26
CA ASP A 171 19.52 -10.71 -19.48
C ASP A 171 20.89 -10.02 -19.71
N GLU A 172 21.70 -9.80 -18.66
CA GLU A 172 22.97 -9.06 -18.74
C GLU A 172 24.19 -9.89 -18.27
N SER A 173 25.39 -9.37 -18.56
CA SER A 173 26.72 -9.94 -18.27
C SER A 173 27.07 -10.10 -16.78
N VAL A 174 26.07 -10.37 -15.94
CA VAL A 174 26.18 -10.66 -14.52
C VAL A 174 26.73 -12.06 -14.34
N VAL A 175 27.88 -12.17 -13.70
CA VAL A 175 28.56 -13.44 -13.41
C VAL A 175 28.26 -13.99 -12.02
N GLY A 176 27.63 -13.20 -11.16
CA GLY A 176 27.25 -13.64 -9.83
C GLY A 176 26.18 -12.78 -9.17
N LEU A 177 25.37 -13.44 -8.33
CA LEU A 177 24.36 -12.83 -7.48
C LEU A 177 24.47 -13.44 -6.07
N ASP A 178 24.62 -12.60 -5.05
CA ASP A 178 24.59 -12.98 -3.64
C ASP A 178 23.48 -12.21 -2.93
N ILE A 179 22.59 -12.92 -2.23
CA ILE A 179 21.49 -12.32 -1.46
C ILE A 179 21.67 -12.69 0.02
N LYS A 180 21.82 -11.66 0.85
CA LYS A 180 21.95 -11.80 2.30
C LYS A 180 20.83 -11.07 3.02
N LYS A 181 20.23 -11.73 4.00
CA LYS A 181 19.26 -11.12 4.91
C LYS A 181 19.96 -10.62 6.17
N SER A 182 19.73 -9.37 6.54
CA SER A 182 20.23 -8.75 7.78
C SER A 182 19.06 -8.19 8.58
N GLY A 183 18.65 -8.91 9.63
CA GLY A 183 17.42 -8.59 10.35
C GLY A 183 16.20 -8.70 9.44
N ARG A 184 15.53 -7.57 9.16
CA ARG A 184 14.41 -7.50 8.22
C ARG A 184 14.81 -7.07 6.81
N ASP A 185 16.01 -6.53 6.64
CA ASP A 185 16.49 -5.95 5.39
C ASP A 185 17.22 -6.99 4.54
N PHE A 186 17.33 -6.70 3.24
CA PHE A 186 17.96 -7.54 2.24
C PHE A 186 19.13 -6.80 1.61
N HIS A 187 20.24 -7.50 1.44
CA HIS A 187 21.43 -7.01 0.76
C HIS A 187 21.66 -7.88 -0.46
N VAL A 188 21.53 -7.29 -1.63
CA VAL A 188 21.70 -7.94 -2.93
C VAL A 188 23.02 -7.44 -3.52
N THR A 189 23.95 -8.36 -3.77
CA THR A 189 25.21 -8.03 -4.43
C THR A 189 25.23 -8.64 -5.82
N TYR A 190 25.42 -7.79 -6.83
CA TYR A 190 25.73 -8.21 -8.18
C TYR A 190 27.21 -8.18 -8.45
N GLN A 191 27.69 -9.19 -9.16
CA GLN A 191 29.02 -9.23 -9.74
C GLN A 191 28.90 -9.27 -11.26
N VAL A 192 29.54 -8.31 -11.92
CA VAL A 192 29.59 -8.15 -13.38
C VAL A 192 31.06 -8.22 -13.79
N ASP A 193 31.36 -8.79 -14.96
CA ASP A 193 32.75 -8.97 -15.41
C ASP A 193 33.44 -7.68 -15.88
N ASP A 194 32.67 -6.63 -16.21
CA ASP A 194 33.18 -5.37 -16.77
C ASP A 194 32.52 -4.15 -16.11
N ALA A 195 33.24 -3.04 -16.10
CA ALA A 195 32.83 -1.78 -15.47
C ALA A 195 31.73 -1.05 -16.24
N GLU A 196 31.71 -1.12 -17.57
CA GLU A 196 30.71 -0.42 -18.39
C GLU A 196 29.28 -0.98 -18.20
N PRO A 197 29.04 -2.30 -18.26
CA PRO A 197 27.74 -2.87 -17.92
C PRO A 197 27.38 -2.66 -16.44
N ALA A 198 28.35 -2.67 -15.53
CA ALA A 198 28.10 -2.40 -14.12
C ALA A 198 27.58 -0.97 -13.86
N LEU A 199 28.13 0.03 -14.55
CA LEU A 199 27.65 1.42 -14.46
C LEU A 199 26.25 1.58 -15.06
N ALA A 200 25.96 0.92 -16.18
CA ALA A 200 24.62 0.93 -16.78
C ALA A 200 23.57 0.34 -15.82
N LEU A 201 23.89 -0.81 -15.20
CA LEU A 201 23.03 -1.46 -14.20
C LEU A 201 22.81 -0.57 -12.97
N VAL A 202 23.84 0.13 -12.49
CA VAL A 202 23.73 1.10 -11.39
C VAL A 202 22.75 2.22 -11.73
N GLU A 203 22.86 2.82 -12.92
CA GLU A 203 21.97 3.91 -13.33
C GLU A 203 20.54 3.43 -13.48
N GLU A 204 20.30 2.25 -14.05
CA GLU A 204 18.95 1.69 -14.15
C GLU A 204 18.34 1.40 -12.77
N ILE A 205 19.10 0.82 -11.84
CA ILE A 205 18.60 0.51 -10.48
C ILE A 205 18.32 1.80 -9.70
N LYS A 206 19.04 2.89 -9.95
CA LYS A 206 18.72 4.21 -9.40
C LYS A 206 17.39 4.76 -9.92
N GLU A 207 16.92 4.36 -11.10
CA GLU A 207 15.59 4.75 -11.59
C GLU A 207 14.45 4.04 -10.82
N TRP A 208 14.77 3.05 -9.98
CA TRP A 208 13.80 2.33 -9.14
C TRP A 208 13.64 2.98 -7.74
N HIS A 209 14.17 4.20 -7.53
CA HIS A 209 14.07 5.01 -6.30
C HIS A 209 12.85 5.94 -6.25
#